data_AF-A0A2N1QK10-F1
#
_entry.id   AF-A0A2N1QK10-F1
#
_cell.length_a   1.000
_cell.length_b   1.000
_cell.length_c   1.000
_cell.angle_alpha   90.00
_cell.angle_beta   90.00
_cell.angle_gamma   90.00
#
_symmetry.space_group_name_H-M   'P 1'
#
loop_
_entity.id
_entity.type
_entity.pdbx_description
1 polymer ?
#
loop_
_entity_poly.entity_id
_entity_poly.type
_entity_poly.pdbx_seq_one_letter_code
_entity_poly.pdbx_strand_id
1 'polypeptide(L)'
;MGKLKTNEDYFAYSKTLTAIPSEDLSALLVNHKIRIPYYIHRFVLKETIYSKVFQNKLYSTYTDELKYRLRGYHEYSLFLLEKLISDFNLDFDAAKYKEILFDLLFLNRDLYAIKDSFINDLEKLKYKYAVDFEKISYADFRKFFSGVFYEPTGYLDGVNLGIIKDVMIHSSTLGDLKGLGDKYGVKIPRRINKTQLVDILVARFRLTEDEIVLLNSKSVLELEIYAKEKGFNISIDLKKSDMMEYLVFSLGLYHQEKTKDAHNYQIPLGADIDSVQVESIQFEANDQDIPVTELEEVTPAVVETKVEEVIEAQPVETPKEEVEEVVVPEPVKKAEVVAEPVVEPVVEPVDETKEPELEATVAEEPIIPVVPQVKPKEEPYRKAEEPLDFTDEEKALLDEKINQIIKKYNKKRHRKLFWTIVLLSLLGVVLLGTGYIALYYFYINPGVLPFGLPVLW
;
A
#
# COMPACT_ATOMS: atom_id res chain seq x y z
N MET A 1 -3.16 -14.09 -40.86
CA MET A 1 -4.02 -12.92 -40.58
C MET A 1 -5.03 -13.35 -39.54
N GLY A 2 -5.00 -12.77 -38.33
CA GLY A 2 -5.88 -13.18 -37.24
C GLY A 2 -7.36 -12.95 -37.54
N LYS A 3 -8.22 -13.81 -36.96
CA LYS A 3 -9.69 -13.72 -37.05
C LYS A 3 -10.25 -12.47 -36.33
N LEU A 4 -9.50 -11.94 -35.36
CA LEU A 4 -9.87 -10.83 -34.48
C LEU A 4 -9.05 -9.59 -34.86
N LYS A 5 -9.71 -8.45 -35.09
CA LYS A 5 -9.06 -7.22 -35.58
C LYS A 5 -9.28 -6.01 -34.68
N THR A 6 -10.45 -5.93 -34.04
CA THR A 6 -10.85 -4.86 -33.13
C THR A 6 -10.79 -5.34 -31.68
N ASN A 7 -10.69 -4.43 -30.72
CA ASN A 7 -10.74 -4.78 -29.30
C ASN A 7 -12.09 -5.40 -28.93
N GLU A 8 -13.18 -4.98 -29.58
CA GLU A 8 -14.52 -5.57 -29.42
C GLU A 8 -14.55 -7.04 -29.85
N ASP A 9 -13.87 -7.42 -30.94
CA ASP A 9 -13.72 -8.83 -31.34
C ASP A 9 -13.02 -9.64 -30.24
N TYR A 10 -11.98 -9.07 -29.63
CA TYR A 10 -11.24 -9.72 -28.53
C TYR A 10 -12.10 -9.85 -27.27
N PHE A 11 -12.84 -8.82 -26.87
CA PHE A 11 -13.75 -8.87 -25.71
C PHE A 11 -14.90 -9.88 -25.92
N ALA A 12 -15.44 -9.96 -27.13
CA ALA A 12 -16.41 -11.00 -27.50
C ALA A 12 -15.78 -12.41 -27.45
N TYR A 13 -14.50 -12.54 -27.81
CA TYR A 13 -13.76 -13.80 -27.75
C TYR A 13 -13.45 -14.23 -26.30
N SER A 14 -13.03 -13.32 -25.41
CA SER A 14 -12.76 -13.57 -23.99
C SER A 14 -13.89 -14.30 -23.28
N LYS A 15 -15.14 -13.85 -23.49
CA LYS A 15 -16.36 -14.48 -22.97
C LYS A 15 -16.44 -15.97 -23.29
N THR A 16 -15.96 -16.36 -24.47
CA THR A 16 -15.97 -17.76 -24.93
C THR A 16 -14.81 -18.60 -24.42
N LEU A 17 -13.81 -18.00 -23.76
CA LEU A 17 -12.66 -18.66 -23.15
C LEU A 17 -12.86 -18.97 -21.66
N THR A 18 -13.90 -18.41 -21.04
CA THR A 18 -14.25 -18.61 -19.62
C THR A 18 -14.50 -20.07 -19.23
N ALA A 19 -14.84 -20.93 -20.20
CA ALA A 19 -15.00 -22.38 -20.04
C ALA A 19 -13.67 -23.15 -19.86
N ILE A 20 -12.52 -22.55 -20.17
CA ILE A 20 -11.21 -23.20 -19.96
C ILE A 20 -10.92 -23.28 -18.45
N PRO A 21 -10.63 -24.46 -17.87
CA PRO A 21 -10.27 -24.62 -16.46
C PRO A 21 -9.05 -23.80 -16.05
N SER A 22 -9.03 -23.40 -14.79
CA SER A 22 -8.00 -22.52 -14.24
C SER A 22 -6.60 -23.16 -14.25
N GLU A 23 -6.53 -24.48 -14.07
CA GLU A 23 -5.29 -25.26 -14.13
C GLU A 23 -4.69 -25.32 -15.55
N ASP A 24 -5.47 -25.67 -16.57
CA ASP A 24 -4.99 -25.68 -17.96
C ASP A 24 -4.60 -24.27 -18.45
N LEU A 25 -5.34 -23.24 -18.00
CA LEU A 25 -5.05 -21.85 -18.35
C LEU A 25 -3.74 -21.38 -17.72
N SER A 26 -3.48 -21.66 -16.44
CA SER A 26 -2.21 -21.27 -15.82
C SER A 26 -1.03 -22.02 -16.43
N ALA A 27 -1.20 -23.32 -16.73
CA ALA A 27 -0.20 -24.10 -17.46
C ALA A 27 0.09 -23.51 -18.85
N LEU A 28 -0.92 -23.07 -19.60
CA LEU A 28 -0.72 -22.43 -20.91
C LEU A 28 0.03 -21.09 -20.79
N LEU A 29 -0.32 -20.25 -19.80
CA LEU A 29 0.36 -18.97 -19.55
C LEU A 29 1.85 -19.19 -19.23
N VAL A 30 2.17 -20.17 -18.37
CA VAL A 30 3.55 -20.57 -18.06
C VAL A 30 4.28 -21.08 -19.31
N ASN A 31 3.65 -21.94 -20.12
CA ASN A 31 4.25 -22.49 -21.35
C ASN A 31 4.60 -21.40 -22.38
N HIS A 32 3.76 -20.37 -22.53
CA HIS A 32 4.03 -19.22 -23.40
C HIS A 32 4.84 -18.11 -22.71
N LYS A 33 5.31 -18.34 -21.47
CA LYS A 33 6.11 -17.42 -20.62
C LYS A 33 5.43 -16.08 -20.31
N ILE A 34 4.10 -16.06 -20.32
CA ILE A 34 3.30 -14.89 -19.96
C ILE A 34 3.29 -14.79 -18.43
N ARG A 35 3.91 -13.74 -17.89
CA ARG A 35 3.89 -13.41 -16.45
C ARG A 35 3.06 -12.16 -16.24
N ILE A 36 2.27 -12.12 -15.17
CA ILE A 36 1.28 -11.06 -14.93
C ILE A 36 1.64 -10.31 -13.64
N PRO A 37 1.75 -8.98 -13.63
CA PRO A 37 2.09 -8.23 -12.44
C PRO A 37 0.95 -8.24 -11.41
N TYR A 38 1.28 -8.22 -10.12
CA TYR A 38 0.27 -8.28 -9.05
C TYR A 38 -0.74 -7.13 -9.07
N TYR A 39 -0.39 -5.94 -9.59
CA TYR A 39 -1.35 -4.84 -9.75
C TYR A 39 -2.45 -5.16 -10.78
N ILE A 40 -2.18 -5.98 -11.80
CA ILE A 40 -3.20 -6.50 -12.74
C ILE A 40 -4.07 -7.54 -12.04
N HIS A 41 -3.46 -8.50 -11.34
CA HIS A 41 -4.21 -9.50 -10.55
C HIS A 41 -5.16 -8.83 -9.54
N ARG A 42 -4.68 -7.79 -8.84
CA ARG A 42 -5.43 -6.94 -7.92
C ARG A 42 -6.62 -6.29 -8.60
N PHE A 43 -6.42 -5.67 -9.76
CA PHE A 43 -7.51 -5.07 -10.53
C PHE A 43 -8.57 -6.11 -10.91
N VAL A 44 -8.16 -7.24 -11.50
CA VAL A 44 -9.09 -8.31 -11.91
C VAL A 44 -9.88 -8.85 -10.72
N LEU A 45 -9.21 -9.12 -9.60
CA LEU A 45 -9.85 -9.64 -8.38
C LEU A 45 -10.84 -8.62 -7.79
N LYS A 46 -10.44 -7.35 -7.71
CA LYS A 46 -11.25 -6.22 -7.24
C LYS A 46 -12.56 -6.11 -8.02
N GLU A 47 -12.50 -6.09 -9.35
CA GLU A 47 -13.68 -5.94 -10.22
C GLU A 47 -14.54 -7.21 -10.25
N THR A 48 -13.92 -8.40 -10.06
CA THR A 48 -14.64 -9.67 -9.91
C THR A 48 -15.57 -9.61 -8.69
N ILE A 49 -15.04 -9.29 -7.50
CA ILE A 49 -15.78 -9.38 -6.24
C ILE A 49 -16.56 -8.10 -5.87
N TYR A 50 -16.39 -6.98 -6.58
CA TYR A 50 -17.00 -5.68 -6.27
C TYR A 50 -18.49 -5.80 -5.92
N SER A 51 -19.31 -6.36 -6.81
CA SER A 51 -20.76 -6.45 -6.61
C SER A 51 -21.19 -7.46 -5.56
N LYS A 52 -20.32 -8.39 -5.15
CA LYS A 52 -20.53 -9.25 -3.98
C LYS A 52 -20.29 -8.45 -2.69
N VAL A 53 -19.19 -7.69 -2.63
CA VAL A 53 -18.83 -6.84 -1.48
C VAL A 53 -19.87 -5.75 -1.24
N PHE A 54 -20.33 -5.08 -2.31
CA PHE A 54 -21.32 -3.98 -2.26
C PHE A 54 -22.75 -4.42 -2.50
N GLN A 55 -23.07 -5.73 -2.40
CA GLN A 55 -24.45 -6.21 -2.50
C GLN A 55 -25.29 -5.63 -1.35
N ASN A 56 -26.41 -4.97 -1.65
CA ASN A 56 -27.32 -4.34 -0.68
C ASN A 56 -27.55 -5.17 0.60
N LYS A 57 -27.84 -6.46 0.46
CA LYS A 57 -28.08 -7.39 1.57
C LYS A 57 -26.86 -7.51 2.49
N LEU A 58 -25.68 -7.77 1.93
CA LEU A 58 -24.46 -7.96 2.70
C LEU A 58 -23.97 -6.62 3.28
N TYR A 59 -23.93 -5.57 2.46
CA TYR A 59 -23.50 -4.23 2.86
C TYR A 59 -24.30 -3.65 4.03
N SER A 60 -25.60 -3.99 4.14
CA SER A 60 -26.44 -3.57 5.28
C SER A 60 -25.91 -4.12 6.63
N THR A 61 -25.32 -5.32 6.63
CA THR A 61 -24.81 -6.01 7.82
C THR A 61 -23.42 -5.54 8.27
N TYR A 62 -22.67 -4.84 7.43
CA TYR A 62 -21.35 -4.33 7.79
C TYR A 62 -21.41 -3.30 8.92
N THR A 63 -20.44 -3.33 9.83
CA THR A 63 -20.25 -2.28 10.83
C THR A 63 -19.88 -0.95 10.17
N ASP A 64 -20.15 0.17 10.84
CA ASP A 64 -19.80 1.50 10.32
C ASP A 64 -18.29 1.67 10.14
N GLU A 65 -17.48 1.02 10.99
CA GLU A 65 -16.03 0.93 10.81
C GLU A 65 -15.64 0.21 9.51
N LEU A 66 -16.29 -0.90 9.16
CA LEU A 66 -16.02 -1.60 7.90
C LEU A 66 -16.51 -0.79 6.70
N LYS A 67 -17.71 -0.19 6.77
CA LYS A 67 -18.23 0.73 5.73
C LYS A 67 -17.28 1.92 5.52
N TYR A 68 -16.67 2.44 6.58
CA TYR A 68 -15.64 3.48 6.47
C TYR A 68 -14.39 2.98 5.74
N ARG A 69 -13.86 1.80 6.11
CA ARG A 69 -12.68 1.19 5.45
C ARG A 69 -12.95 0.92 3.96
N LEU A 70 -14.13 0.43 3.61
CA LEU A 70 -14.56 0.14 2.25
C LEU A 70 -14.64 1.38 1.33
N ARG A 71 -14.59 2.61 1.86
CA ARG A 71 -14.40 3.81 1.02
C ARG A 71 -13.08 3.79 0.26
N GLY A 72 -12.04 3.13 0.82
CA GLY A 72 -10.76 2.91 0.16
C GLY A 72 -10.72 1.72 -0.81
N TYR A 73 -11.84 1.01 -1.03
CA TYR A 73 -11.89 -0.28 -1.73
C TYR A 73 -11.19 -0.28 -3.10
N HIS A 74 -11.31 0.82 -3.86
CA HIS A 74 -10.69 0.91 -5.18
C HIS A 74 -9.17 0.75 -5.15
N GLU A 75 -8.53 1.11 -4.03
CA GLU A 75 -7.10 1.03 -3.82
C GLU A 75 -6.64 -0.11 -2.88
N TYR A 76 -7.54 -1.00 -2.42
CA TYR A 76 -7.18 -2.12 -1.54
C TYR A 76 -6.03 -2.97 -2.09
N SER A 77 -5.14 -3.42 -1.19
CA SER A 77 -4.11 -4.40 -1.53
C SER A 77 -4.70 -5.79 -1.76
N LEU A 78 -3.97 -6.68 -2.44
CA LEU A 78 -4.40 -8.05 -2.66
C LEU A 78 -4.81 -8.73 -1.36
N PHE A 79 -3.97 -8.69 -0.33
CA PHE A 79 -4.27 -9.22 1.00
C PHE A 79 -5.60 -8.74 1.57
N LEU A 80 -5.97 -7.45 1.40
CA LEU A 80 -7.26 -6.95 1.87
C LEU A 80 -8.44 -7.51 1.05
N LEU A 81 -8.28 -7.69 -0.26
CA LEU A 81 -9.28 -8.33 -1.12
C LEU A 81 -9.44 -9.83 -0.78
N GLU A 82 -8.33 -10.54 -0.63
CA GLU A 82 -8.28 -11.94 -0.20
C GLU A 82 -8.95 -12.13 1.17
N LYS A 83 -8.71 -11.19 2.09
CA LYS A 83 -9.30 -11.19 3.41
C LYS A 83 -10.80 -10.89 3.38
N LEU A 84 -11.28 -9.99 2.52
CA LEU A 84 -12.73 -9.80 2.31
C LEU A 84 -13.41 -11.09 1.82
N ILE A 85 -12.79 -11.82 0.89
CA ILE A 85 -13.31 -13.10 0.40
C ILE A 85 -13.42 -14.12 1.55
N SER A 86 -12.39 -14.22 2.39
CA SER A 86 -12.36 -15.14 3.53
C SER A 86 -13.30 -14.74 4.68
N ASP A 87 -13.27 -13.48 5.11
CA ASP A 87 -14.02 -12.98 6.28
C ASP A 87 -15.55 -13.04 6.04
N PHE A 88 -16.00 -12.86 4.79
CA PHE A 88 -17.42 -12.87 4.40
C PHE A 88 -17.85 -14.10 3.59
N ASN A 89 -16.94 -15.06 3.37
CA ASN A 89 -17.16 -16.26 2.55
C ASN A 89 -17.82 -15.91 1.19
N LEU A 90 -17.20 -14.98 0.45
CA LEU A 90 -17.73 -14.49 -0.81
C LEU A 90 -17.60 -15.54 -1.92
N ASP A 91 -18.69 -15.79 -2.66
CA ASP A 91 -18.66 -16.65 -3.84
C ASP A 91 -17.67 -16.09 -4.89
N PHE A 92 -16.60 -16.84 -5.17
CA PHE A 92 -15.63 -16.48 -6.20
C PHE A 92 -16.14 -16.88 -7.59
N ASP A 93 -16.40 -15.88 -8.44
CA ASP A 93 -16.80 -16.09 -9.83
C ASP A 93 -15.57 -16.21 -10.74
N ALA A 94 -15.12 -17.45 -10.93
CA ALA A 94 -13.99 -17.75 -11.79
C ALA A 94 -14.26 -17.43 -13.28
N ALA A 95 -15.52 -17.45 -13.74
CA ALA A 95 -15.85 -17.10 -15.12
C ALA A 95 -15.67 -15.59 -15.35
N LYS A 96 -16.25 -14.75 -14.47
CA LYS A 96 -16.06 -13.30 -14.49
C LYS A 96 -14.59 -12.91 -14.33
N TYR A 97 -13.87 -13.58 -13.41
CA TYR A 97 -12.42 -13.36 -13.25
C TYR A 97 -11.65 -13.64 -14.56
N LYS A 98 -11.90 -14.78 -15.20
CA LYS A 98 -11.22 -15.17 -16.45
C LYS A 98 -11.57 -14.24 -17.61
N GLU A 99 -12.83 -13.81 -17.73
CA GLU A 99 -13.27 -12.83 -18.74
C GLU A 99 -12.47 -11.52 -18.62
N ILE A 100 -12.47 -10.90 -17.43
CA ILE A 100 -11.75 -9.66 -17.13
C ILE A 100 -10.23 -9.83 -17.33
N LEU A 101 -9.66 -10.99 -16.97
CA LEU A 101 -8.25 -11.29 -17.21
C LEU A 101 -7.91 -11.36 -18.70
N PHE A 102 -8.72 -12.06 -19.51
CA PHE A 102 -8.51 -12.16 -20.95
C PHE A 102 -8.67 -10.80 -21.64
N ASP A 103 -9.63 -9.99 -21.23
CA ASP A 103 -9.82 -8.63 -21.76
C ASP A 103 -8.58 -7.77 -21.53
N LEU A 104 -7.99 -7.80 -20.33
CA LEU A 104 -6.73 -7.10 -20.05
C LEU A 104 -5.54 -7.68 -20.82
N LEU A 105 -5.42 -9.01 -20.94
CA LEU A 105 -4.35 -9.65 -21.69
C LEU A 105 -4.41 -9.28 -23.18
N PHE A 106 -5.59 -9.25 -23.80
CA PHE A 106 -5.74 -8.89 -25.22
C PHE A 106 -5.63 -7.39 -25.48
N LEU A 107 -6.16 -6.55 -24.57
CA LEU A 107 -6.00 -5.09 -24.64
C LEU A 107 -4.53 -4.68 -24.52
N ASN A 108 -3.75 -5.40 -23.72
CA ASN A 108 -2.33 -5.15 -23.46
C ASN A 108 -1.40 -6.17 -24.16
N ARG A 109 -1.86 -6.81 -25.24
CA ARG A 109 -1.18 -7.94 -25.90
C ARG A 109 0.28 -7.67 -26.28
N ASP A 110 0.59 -6.41 -26.59
CA ASP A 110 1.92 -5.98 -27.03
C ASP A 110 2.90 -5.94 -25.84
N LEU A 111 2.44 -5.57 -24.64
CA LEU A 111 3.23 -5.62 -23.39
C LEU A 111 3.54 -7.07 -22.99
N TYR A 112 2.58 -7.98 -23.18
CA TYR A 112 2.73 -9.42 -22.90
C TYR A 112 3.37 -10.21 -24.05
N ALA A 113 3.74 -9.55 -25.16
CA ALA A 113 4.27 -10.16 -26.38
C ALA A 113 3.46 -11.37 -26.88
N ILE A 114 2.12 -11.29 -26.82
CA ILE A 114 1.22 -12.40 -27.15
C ILE A 114 1.33 -12.74 -28.63
N LYS A 115 1.62 -14.02 -28.91
CA LYS A 115 1.78 -14.56 -30.26
C LYS A 115 0.52 -15.28 -30.74
N ASP A 116 0.32 -15.33 -32.05
CA ASP A 116 -0.72 -16.14 -32.70
C ASP A 116 -0.72 -17.61 -32.21
N SER A 117 0.44 -18.16 -31.83
CA SER A 117 0.54 -19.51 -31.24
C SER A 117 -0.27 -19.67 -29.96
N PHE A 118 -0.24 -18.68 -29.06
CA PHE A 118 -1.01 -18.69 -27.82
C PHE A 118 -2.52 -18.64 -28.11
N ILE A 119 -2.95 -17.80 -29.05
CA ILE A 119 -4.35 -17.68 -29.47
C ILE A 119 -4.85 -19.00 -30.10
N ASN A 120 -4.02 -19.64 -30.93
CA ASN A 120 -4.34 -20.95 -31.52
C ASN A 120 -4.42 -22.06 -30.48
N ASP A 121 -3.58 -22.04 -29.44
CA ASP A 121 -3.63 -23.03 -28.35
C ASP A 121 -4.82 -22.79 -27.40
N LEU A 122 -5.18 -21.53 -27.14
CA LEU A 122 -6.46 -21.17 -26.49
C LEU A 122 -7.67 -21.67 -27.29
N GLU A 123 -7.67 -21.51 -28.61
CA GLU A 123 -8.76 -21.99 -29.48
C GLU A 123 -8.89 -23.52 -29.39
N LYS A 124 -7.77 -24.27 -29.36
CA LYS A 124 -7.77 -25.74 -29.13
C LYS A 124 -8.30 -26.11 -27.75
N LEU A 125 -7.84 -25.45 -26.67
CA LEU A 125 -8.29 -25.74 -25.31
C LEU A 125 -9.78 -25.44 -25.14
N LYS A 126 -10.28 -24.35 -25.71
CA LYS A 126 -11.71 -24.02 -25.73
C LYS A 126 -12.56 -25.16 -26.30
N TYR A 127 -12.13 -25.82 -27.37
CA TYR A 127 -12.86 -26.96 -27.95
C TYR A 127 -12.73 -28.27 -27.15
N LYS A 128 -11.80 -28.37 -26.19
CA LYS A 128 -11.63 -29.53 -25.30
C LYS A 128 -12.70 -29.57 -24.20
N TYR A 129 -13.25 -28.42 -23.81
CA TYR A 129 -14.15 -28.29 -22.67
C TYR A 129 -15.59 -28.00 -23.10
N ALA A 130 -16.54 -28.64 -22.42
CA ALA A 130 -17.96 -28.35 -22.56
C ALA A 130 -18.30 -27.00 -21.92
N VAL A 131 -19.52 -26.50 -22.17
CA VAL A 131 -19.98 -25.15 -21.78
C VAL A 131 -20.21 -25.00 -20.26
N ASP A 132 -19.89 -26.01 -19.46
CA ASP A 132 -20.07 -25.99 -18.01
C ASP A 132 -19.01 -25.08 -17.35
N PHE A 133 -19.48 -24.00 -16.72
CA PHE A 133 -18.60 -23.06 -16.03
C PHE A 133 -17.96 -23.68 -14.78
N GLU A 134 -16.63 -23.55 -14.70
CA GLU A 134 -15.82 -23.98 -13.56
C GLU A 134 -16.27 -23.32 -12.25
N LYS A 135 -16.56 -24.13 -11.23
CA LYS A 135 -16.78 -23.70 -9.85
C LYS A 135 -15.59 -24.10 -9.00
N ILE A 136 -14.81 -23.12 -8.56
CA ILE A 136 -13.56 -23.31 -7.81
C ILE A 136 -13.49 -22.28 -6.68
N SER A 137 -12.86 -22.65 -5.56
CA SER A 137 -12.59 -21.68 -4.49
C SER A 137 -11.48 -20.70 -4.91
N TYR A 138 -11.50 -19.47 -4.41
CA TYR A 138 -10.39 -18.53 -4.65
C TYR A 138 -9.04 -19.09 -4.14
N ALA A 139 -9.05 -19.85 -3.04
CA ALA A 139 -7.84 -20.45 -2.48
C ALA A 139 -7.20 -21.48 -3.43
N ASP A 140 -8.01 -22.27 -4.15
CA ASP A 140 -7.51 -23.25 -5.13
C ASP A 140 -7.12 -22.57 -6.45
N PHE A 141 -7.90 -21.59 -6.90
CA PHE A 141 -7.52 -20.72 -8.02
C PHE A 141 -6.13 -20.10 -7.83
N ARG A 142 -5.86 -19.54 -6.64
CA ARG A 142 -4.57 -18.93 -6.29
C ARG A 142 -3.42 -19.93 -6.33
N LYS A 143 -3.63 -21.20 -5.94
CA LYS A 143 -2.59 -22.25 -6.06
C LYS A 143 -2.16 -22.42 -7.51
N PHE A 144 -3.12 -22.59 -8.43
CA PHE A 144 -2.85 -22.77 -9.85
C PHE A 144 -2.15 -21.57 -10.51
N PHE A 145 -2.52 -20.34 -10.12
CA PHE A 145 -1.96 -19.11 -10.71
C PHE A 145 -0.69 -18.58 -10.01
N SER A 146 -0.28 -19.17 -8.87
CA SER A 146 0.86 -18.70 -8.08
C SER A 146 2.18 -18.53 -8.87
N GLY A 147 2.45 -19.41 -9.85
CA GLY A 147 3.64 -19.32 -10.71
C GLY A 147 3.55 -18.31 -11.87
N VAL A 148 2.35 -17.78 -12.16
CA VAL A 148 2.10 -16.80 -13.24
C VAL A 148 2.36 -15.38 -12.75
N PHE A 149 2.04 -15.08 -11.49
CA PHE A 149 2.13 -13.73 -10.95
C PHE A 149 3.55 -13.32 -10.52
N TYR A 150 3.79 -12.01 -10.43
CA TYR A 150 5.01 -11.43 -9.86
C TYR A 150 4.76 -10.02 -9.29
N GLU A 151 5.59 -9.58 -8.33
CA GLU A 151 5.59 -8.21 -7.83
C GLU A 151 6.61 -7.37 -8.63
N PRO A 152 6.20 -6.25 -9.26
CA PRO A 152 7.13 -5.31 -9.91
C PRO A 152 7.86 -4.42 -8.90
N THR A 153 8.99 -3.82 -9.30
CA THR A 153 9.75 -2.90 -8.42
C THR A 153 8.95 -1.62 -8.14
N GLY A 154 8.99 -1.16 -6.89
CA GLY A 154 8.16 -0.02 -6.45
C GLY A 154 6.72 -0.37 -6.07
N TYR A 155 6.35 -1.66 -6.04
CA TYR A 155 5.04 -2.15 -5.61
C TYR A 155 5.17 -3.15 -4.45
N LEU A 156 4.09 -3.27 -3.66
CA LEU A 156 3.91 -4.32 -2.65
C LEU A 156 2.44 -4.73 -2.64
N ASP A 157 2.19 -6.03 -2.75
CA ASP A 157 0.85 -6.63 -2.70
C ASP A 157 -0.10 -6.06 -3.78
N GLY A 158 0.47 -5.70 -4.93
CA GLY A 158 -0.21 -5.04 -6.07
C GLY A 158 -0.48 -3.54 -5.90
N VAL A 159 0.00 -2.89 -4.83
CA VAL A 159 -0.17 -1.46 -4.55
C VAL A 159 1.16 -0.73 -4.69
N ASN A 160 1.15 0.46 -5.29
CA ASN A 160 2.33 1.33 -5.39
C ASN A 160 2.81 1.74 -3.97
N LEU A 161 4.12 1.58 -3.70
CA LEU A 161 4.72 1.96 -2.41
C LEU A 161 4.47 3.43 -2.04
N GLY A 162 4.35 4.33 -3.03
CA GLY A 162 4.03 5.73 -2.79
C GLY A 162 2.63 6.01 -2.21
N ILE A 163 1.70 5.04 -2.22
CA ILE A 163 0.35 5.20 -1.63
C ILE A 163 -0.01 4.12 -0.60
N ILE A 164 0.74 3.01 -0.53
CA ILE A 164 0.37 1.84 0.28
C ILE A 164 0.23 2.17 1.77
N LYS A 165 1.02 3.12 2.28
CA LYS A 165 0.98 3.60 3.66
C LYS A 165 -0.40 4.18 4.00
N ASP A 166 -0.86 5.13 3.19
CA ASP A 166 -2.16 5.77 3.38
C ASP A 166 -3.34 4.82 3.11
N VAL A 167 -3.26 3.99 2.07
CA VAL A 167 -4.25 2.92 1.82
C VAL A 167 -4.43 2.04 3.06
N MET A 168 -3.33 1.55 3.63
CA MET A 168 -3.37 0.61 4.75
C MET A 168 -3.75 1.29 6.07
N ILE A 169 -3.35 2.55 6.31
CA ILE A 169 -3.78 3.32 7.50
C ILE A 169 -5.30 3.44 7.55
N HIS A 170 -5.93 3.76 6.43
CA HIS A 170 -7.37 3.99 6.34
C HIS A 170 -8.20 2.70 6.19
N SER A 171 -7.67 1.68 5.51
CA SER A 171 -8.44 0.50 5.09
C SER A 171 -8.19 -0.77 5.92
N SER A 172 -7.14 -0.81 6.76
CA SER A 172 -6.76 -1.99 7.55
C SER A 172 -6.86 -1.78 9.06
N THR A 173 -6.90 -2.86 9.83
CA THR A 173 -6.71 -2.88 11.30
C THR A 173 -5.27 -3.22 11.68
N LEU A 174 -4.90 -3.04 12.95
CA LEU A 174 -3.59 -3.46 13.48
C LEU A 174 -3.36 -4.98 13.37
N GLY A 175 -4.42 -5.79 13.35
CA GLY A 175 -4.34 -7.23 13.12
C GLY A 175 -4.08 -7.55 11.64
N ASP A 176 -4.78 -6.86 10.74
CA ASP A 176 -4.60 -6.99 9.29
C ASP A 176 -3.14 -6.67 8.88
N LEU A 177 -2.54 -5.63 9.46
CA LEU A 177 -1.12 -5.29 9.22
C LEU A 177 -0.16 -6.41 9.60
N LYS A 178 -0.40 -7.10 10.72
CA LYS A 178 0.41 -8.26 11.12
C LYS A 178 0.23 -9.43 10.18
N GLY A 179 -1.01 -9.72 9.78
CA GLY A 179 -1.31 -10.76 8.79
C GLY A 179 -0.67 -10.48 7.42
N LEU A 180 -0.56 -9.21 7.01
CA LEU A 180 0.21 -8.83 5.83
C LEU A 180 1.71 -9.12 6.04
N GLY A 181 2.27 -8.77 7.20
CA GLY A 181 3.64 -9.15 7.55
C GLY A 181 3.87 -10.66 7.49
N ASP A 182 3.01 -11.45 8.13
CA ASP A 182 3.07 -12.90 8.15
C ASP A 182 2.97 -13.51 6.73
N LYS A 183 2.16 -12.92 5.82
CA LYS A 183 2.08 -13.30 4.39
C LYS A 183 3.43 -13.18 3.67
N TYR A 184 4.29 -12.23 4.08
CA TYR A 184 5.64 -12.03 3.54
C TYR A 184 6.75 -12.56 4.48
N GLY A 185 6.42 -13.32 5.52
CA GLY A 185 7.39 -13.88 6.48
C GLY A 185 7.99 -12.88 7.48
N VAL A 186 7.45 -11.66 7.55
CA VAL A 186 7.93 -10.57 8.42
C VAL A 186 7.05 -10.45 9.68
N LYS A 187 7.58 -10.85 10.83
CA LYS A 187 6.89 -10.67 12.12
C LYS A 187 6.95 -9.22 12.57
N ILE A 188 5.88 -8.46 12.36
CA ILE A 188 5.80 -7.04 12.77
C ILE A 188 5.57 -6.96 14.30
N PRO A 189 6.52 -6.40 15.08
CA PRO A 189 6.36 -6.26 16.53
C PRO A 189 5.35 -5.16 16.86
N ARG A 190 4.94 -5.06 18.14
CA ARG A 190 4.16 -3.88 18.61
C ARG A 190 5.06 -2.68 18.94
N ARG A 191 6.34 -2.95 19.24
CA ARG A 191 7.32 -1.99 19.73
C ARG A 191 8.69 -2.39 19.19
N ILE A 192 9.48 -1.43 18.74
CA ILE A 192 10.85 -1.66 18.24
C ILE A 192 11.90 -1.20 19.26
N ASN A 193 13.12 -1.74 19.13
CA ASN A 193 14.26 -1.32 19.94
C ASN A 193 14.91 -0.05 19.36
N LYS A 194 15.70 0.68 20.16
CA LYS A 194 16.45 1.87 19.70
C LYS A 194 17.35 1.54 18.50
N THR A 195 18.01 0.38 18.50
CA THR A 195 18.86 -0.07 17.38
C THR A 195 18.06 -0.17 16.09
N GLN A 196 16.94 -0.89 16.11
CA GLN A 196 16.03 -1.03 14.97
C GLN A 196 15.48 0.32 14.48
N LEU A 197 15.23 1.28 15.38
CA LEU A 197 14.84 2.64 15.01
C LEU A 197 15.97 3.36 14.24
N VAL A 198 17.22 3.22 14.69
CA VAL A 198 18.38 3.73 13.96
C VAL A 198 18.51 3.03 12.60
N ASP A 199 18.41 1.69 12.54
CA ASP A 199 18.53 0.92 11.30
C ASP A 199 17.51 1.37 10.23
N ILE A 200 16.25 1.62 10.63
CA ILE A 200 15.20 2.16 9.75
C ILE A 200 15.56 3.56 9.23
N LEU A 201 16.06 4.45 10.11
CA LEU A 201 16.46 5.81 9.72
C LEU A 201 17.66 5.80 8.76
N VAL A 202 18.62 4.90 8.99
CA VAL A 202 19.78 4.70 8.12
C VAL A 202 19.34 4.22 6.74
N ALA A 203 18.49 3.20 6.69
CA ALA A 203 18.01 2.64 5.42
C ALA A 203 17.10 3.62 4.63
N ARG A 204 16.29 4.43 5.31
CA ARG A 204 15.38 5.41 4.68
C ARG A 204 16.06 6.71 4.23
N PHE A 205 17.17 7.10 4.87
CA PHE A 205 17.87 8.35 4.54
C PHE A 205 19.26 8.17 3.93
N ARG A 206 19.75 6.93 3.75
CA ARG A 206 21.09 6.60 3.22
C ARG A 206 22.21 7.34 3.95
N LEU A 207 22.16 7.30 5.28
CA LEU A 207 23.06 8.05 6.16
C LEU A 207 24.50 7.53 6.12
N THR A 208 25.48 8.41 6.34
CA THR A 208 26.91 8.04 6.41
C THR A 208 27.29 7.41 7.75
N GLU A 209 28.41 6.70 7.81
CA GLU A 209 28.90 6.06 9.05
C GLU A 209 29.06 7.07 10.22
N ASP A 210 29.50 8.29 9.94
CA ASP A 210 29.60 9.37 10.94
C ASP A 210 28.22 9.78 11.49
N GLU A 211 27.19 9.87 10.63
CA GLU A 211 25.81 10.13 11.05
C GLU A 211 25.24 8.95 11.87
N ILE A 212 25.61 7.71 11.55
CA ILE A 212 25.21 6.51 12.30
C ILE A 212 25.77 6.54 13.72
N VAL A 213 27.04 6.88 13.90
CA VAL A 213 27.65 7.04 15.23
C VAL A 213 26.96 8.15 16.02
N LEU A 214 26.64 9.27 15.37
CA LEU A 214 25.95 10.40 15.99
C LEU A 214 24.49 10.10 16.34
N LEU A 215 23.78 9.26 15.58
CA LEU A 215 22.43 8.78 15.93
C LEU A 215 22.47 7.75 17.07
N ASN A 216 23.50 6.90 17.11
CA ASN A 216 23.64 5.92 18.19
C ASN A 216 23.90 6.56 19.56
N SER A 217 24.51 7.74 19.63
CA SER A 217 24.69 8.47 20.91
C SER A 217 23.41 9.18 21.40
N LYS A 218 22.54 9.63 20.50
CA LYS A 218 21.30 10.38 20.80
C LYS A 218 20.28 9.61 21.64
N SER A 219 19.43 10.32 22.38
CA SER A 219 18.29 9.70 23.07
C SER A 219 17.19 9.27 22.09
N VAL A 220 16.27 8.40 22.52
CA VAL A 220 15.12 7.98 21.69
C VAL A 220 14.30 9.18 21.22
N LEU A 221 14.06 10.15 22.11
CA LEU A 221 13.27 11.33 21.81
C LEU A 221 13.97 12.25 20.81
N GLU A 222 15.31 12.34 20.85
CA GLU A 222 16.10 13.03 19.82
C GLU A 222 16.08 12.31 18.46
N LEU A 223 15.97 10.97 18.43
CA LEU A 223 15.79 10.22 17.18
C LEU A 223 14.42 10.49 16.55
N GLU A 224 13.35 10.51 17.35
CA GLU A 224 11.99 10.84 16.88
C GLU A 224 11.90 12.30 16.39
N ILE A 225 12.59 13.24 17.06
CA ILE A 225 12.70 14.63 16.60
C ILE A 225 13.48 14.72 15.28
N TYR A 226 14.65 14.07 15.18
CA TYR A 226 15.47 14.07 13.96
C TYR A 226 14.73 13.49 12.75
N ALA A 227 14.00 12.39 12.95
CA ALA A 227 13.14 11.80 11.92
C ALA A 227 12.10 12.82 11.43
N LYS A 228 11.40 13.47 12.37
CA LYS A 228 10.35 14.45 12.10
C LYS A 228 10.87 15.72 11.43
N GLU A 229 12.07 16.18 11.78
CA GLU A 229 12.75 17.30 11.11
C GLU A 229 13.06 16.97 9.64
N LYS A 230 13.42 15.72 9.34
CA LYS A 230 13.53 15.18 7.98
C LYS A 230 12.18 14.75 7.36
N GLY A 231 11.05 15.21 7.90
CA GLY A 231 9.70 14.97 7.36
C GLY A 231 9.10 13.59 7.65
N PHE A 232 9.80 12.73 8.40
CA PHE A 232 9.42 11.34 8.64
C PHE A 232 8.90 11.12 10.07
N ASN A 233 7.61 10.79 10.19
CA ASN A 233 7.02 10.46 11.49
C ASN A 233 7.14 8.95 11.74
N ILE A 234 7.95 8.56 12.73
CA ILE A 234 8.07 7.21 13.29
C ILE A 234 8.15 7.29 14.81
N SER A 235 7.65 6.28 15.52
CA SER A 235 7.78 6.17 16.98
C SER A 235 8.18 4.76 17.42
N ILE A 236 8.77 4.61 18.61
CA ILE A 236 9.15 3.29 19.16
C ILE A 236 7.94 2.35 19.33
N ASP A 237 6.79 2.88 19.77
CA ASP A 237 5.53 2.14 19.83
C ASP A 237 4.81 2.24 18.48
N LEU A 238 4.92 1.18 17.67
CA LEU A 238 4.54 1.23 16.25
C LEU A 238 3.03 1.47 16.07
N LYS A 239 2.69 2.60 15.44
CA LYS A 239 1.35 2.90 14.91
C LYS A 239 1.14 2.20 13.55
N LYS A 240 -0.07 2.27 12.98
CA LYS A 240 -0.35 1.69 11.64
C LYS A 240 0.63 2.14 10.56
N SER A 241 0.95 3.44 10.54
CA SER A 241 1.96 4.05 9.68
C SER A 241 3.32 3.36 9.84
N ASP A 242 3.76 3.27 11.09
CA ASP A 242 5.09 2.81 11.49
C ASP A 242 5.24 1.28 11.29
N MET A 243 4.14 0.53 11.40
CA MET A 243 4.07 -0.90 11.09
C MET A 243 4.22 -1.19 9.59
N MET A 244 3.58 -0.39 8.72
CA MET A 244 3.80 -0.50 7.27
C MET A 244 5.22 -0.11 6.88
N GLU A 245 5.74 0.94 7.50
CA GLU A 245 7.11 1.41 7.33
C GLU A 245 8.13 0.32 7.74
N TYR A 246 7.92 -0.33 8.89
CA TYR A 246 8.72 -1.45 9.36
C TYR A 246 8.67 -2.65 8.40
N LEU A 247 7.51 -2.96 7.81
CA LEU A 247 7.37 -4.01 6.81
C LEU A 247 8.20 -3.72 5.55
N VAL A 248 8.12 -2.49 5.05
CA VAL A 248 8.83 -2.01 3.86
C VAL A 248 10.34 -1.99 4.06
N PHE A 249 10.80 -1.55 5.25
CA PHE A 249 12.18 -1.68 5.69
C PHE A 249 12.63 -3.14 5.72
N SER A 250 11.87 -4.02 6.37
CA SER A 250 12.22 -5.44 6.53
C SER A 250 12.29 -6.20 5.21
N LEU A 251 11.55 -5.75 4.20
CA LEU A 251 11.55 -6.28 2.84
C LEU A 251 12.59 -5.62 1.91
N GLY A 252 13.36 -4.64 2.39
CA GLY A 252 14.39 -3.96 1.59
C GLY A 252 13.82 -3.13 0.43
N LEU A 253 12.61 -2.59 0.57
CA LEU A 253 11.88 -1.93 -0.51
C LEU A 253 12.16 -0.41 -0.63
N TYR A 254 13.03 0.15 0.21
CA TYR A 254 13.42 1.56 0.13
C TYR A 254 14.23 1.90 -1.12
N HIS A 255 13.95 3.06 -1.70
CA HIS A 255 14.67 3.64 -2.83
C HIS A 255 14.78 2.73 -4.06
N GLN A 256 13.82 1.82 -4.23
CA GLN A 256 13.70 1.06 -5.47
C GLN A 256 13.24 1.98 -6.61
N GLU A 257 13.68 1.68 -7.83
CA GLU A 257 13.18 2.35 -9.02
C GLU A 257 11.76 1.87 -9.32
N LYS A 258 10.83 2.82 -9.44
CA LYS A 258 9.42 2.53 -9.72
C LYS A 258 9.27 2.04 -11.15
N THR A 259 8.82 0.79 -11.35
CA THR A 259 8.34 0.37 -12.66
C THR A 259 7.10 1.19 -13.01
N LYS A 260 7.11 1.97 -14.10
CA LYS A 260 5.90 2.68 -14.56
C LYS A 260 4.86 1.66 -15.02
N ASP A 261 3.61 1.81 -14.56
CA ASP A 261 2.51 1.00 -15.09
C ASP A 261 2.09 1.55 -16.46
N ALA A 262 2.32 0.75 -17.50
CA ALA A 262 1.99 1.08 -18.88
C ALA A 262 0.67 0.43 -19.36
N HIS A 263 -0.07 -0.26 -18.47
CA HIS A 263 -1.26 -1.00 -18.86
C HIS A 263 -2.47 -0.08 -19.11
N ASN A 264 -3.24 -0.43 -20.14
CA ASN A 264 -4.57 0.10 -20.35
C ASN A 264 -5.60 -0.77 -19.60
N TYR A 265 -6.48 -0.12 -18.84
CA TYR A 265 -7.55 -0.71 -18.04
C TYR A 265 -8.96 -0.47 -18.62
N GLN A 266 -9.07 0.07 -19.83
CA GLN A 266 -10.33 0.37 -20.52
C GLN A 266 -10.99 -0.90 -21.09
N ILE A 267 -11.52 -1.72 -20.19
CA ILE A 267 -12.26 -2.95 -20.51
C ILE A 267 -13.78 -2.78 -20.21
N PRO A 268 -14.66 -3.58 -20.85
CA PRO A 268 -16.10 -3.51 -20.58
C PRO A 268 -16.47 -4.14 -19.22
N LEU A 269 -16.61 -3.31 -18.19
CA LEU A 269 -17.10 -3.74 -16.88
C LEU A 269 -18.64 -3.85 -16.86
N GLY A 270 -19.16 -4.91 -16.24
CA GLY A 270 -20.60 -5.11 -16.07
C GLY A 270 -21.21 -4.11 -15.08
N ALA A 271 -22.27 -3.40 -15.50
CA ALA A 271 -22.99 -2.47 -14.64
C ALA A 271 -23.96 -3.20 -13.70
N ASP A 272 -23.51 -3.51 -12.49
CA ASP A 272 -24.32 -4.19 -11.47
C ASP A 272 -25.29 -3.19 -10.76
N ILE A 273 -26.54 -3.16 -11.24
CA ILE A 273 -27.61 -2.26 -10.78
C ILE A 273 -27.91 -2.39 -9.28
N ASP A 274 -27.71 -3.58 -8.71
CA ASP A 274 -27.97 -3.89 -7.29
C ASP A 274 -26.80 -3.55 -6.33
N SER A 275 -25.73 -2.93 -6.84
CA SER A 275 -24.56 -2.56 -6.03
C SER A 275 -24.72 -1.19 -5.36
N VAL A 276 -24.31 -1.10 -4.09
CA VAL A 276 -24.29 0.17 -3.35
C VAL A 276 -23.15 1.04 -3.86
N GLN A 277 -23.48 2.21 -4.41
CA GLN A 277 -22.48 3.23 -4.73
C GLN A 277 -21.96 3.86 -3.42
N VAL A 278 -20.66 3.74 -3.18
CA VAL A 278 -19.97 4.29 -2.01
C VAL A 278 -19.04 5.43 -2.45
N GLU A 279 -19.01 6.50 -1.67
CA GLU A 279 -18.07 7.62 -1.85
C GLU A 279 -16.62 7.10 -1.70
N SER A 280 -15.90 7.07 -2.82
CA SER A 280 -14.54 6.54 -2.89
C SER A 280 -13.51 7.56 -2.38
N ILE A 281 -12.58 7.09 -1.56
CA ILE A 281 -11.38 7.85 -1.18
C ILE A 281 -10.32 7.57 -2.25
N GLN A 282 -9.84 8.64 -2.89
CA GLN A 282 -8.62 8.61 -3.69
C GLN A 282 -7.43 8.93 -2.77
N PHE A 283 -6.34 8.18 -2.91
CA PHE A 283 -5.10 8.39 -2.17
C PHE A 283 -4.06 8.98 -3.11
N GLU A 284 -3.47 10.10 -2.71
CA GLU A 284 -2.41 10.80 -3.45
C GLU A 284 -1.08 10.56 -2.72
N ALA A 285 0.02 10.38 -3.47
CA ALA A 285 1.35 10.22 -2.88
C ALA A 285 1.83 11.56 -2.27
N ASN A 286 2.45 11.47 -1.09
CA ASN A 286 2.85 12.62 -0.28
C ASN A 286 4.33 12.51 0.14
N ASP A 287 4.96 13.63 0.49
CA ASP A 287 6.39 13.70 0.85
C ASP A 287 6.78 12.85 2.09
N GLN A 288 5.80 12.35 2.85
CA GLN A 288 6.01 11.46 4.00
C GLN A 288 5.97 9.96 3.66
N ASP A 289 5.66 9.61 2.42
CA ASP A 289 5.53 8.23 1.98
C ASP A 289 6.90 7.57 1.78
N ILE A 290 6.89 6.34 1.29
CA ILE A 290 8.08 5.53 1.09
C ILE A 290 8.89 6.19 -0.03
N PRO A 291 10.19 6.50 0.16
CA PRO A 291 11.00 7.09 -0.90
C PRO A 291 11.20 6.06 -2.01
N VAL A 292 10.48 6.23 -3.12
CA VAL A 292 10.65 5.47 -4.36
C VAL A 292 11.36 6.38 -5.36
N THR A 293 12.38 5.88 -6.06
CA THR A 293 13.04 6.65 -7.11
C THR A 293 12.17 6.58 -8.36
N GLU A 294 11.58 7.71 -8.74
CA GLU A 294 10.86 7.81 -10.01
C GLU A 294 11.85 8.03 -11.15
N LEU A 295 11.71 7.26 -12.24
CA LEU A 295 12.47 7.47 -13.46
C LEU A 295 11.93 8.72 -14.17
N GLU A 296 12.63 9.85 -13.98
CA GLU A 296 12.45 11.05 -14.80
C GLU A 296 12.61 10.67 -16.28
N GLU A 297 11.69 11.16 -17.11
CA GLU A 297 11.85 11.00 -18.55
C GLU A 297 12.99 11.89 -19.03
N VAL A 298 14.06 11.25 -19.50
CA VAL A 298 14.99 11.87 -20.43
C VAL A 298 14.20 12.15 -21.72
N THR A 299 13.43 13.23 -21.71
CA THR A 299 12.97 13.85 -22.94
C THR A 299 14.21 14.08 -23.80
N PRO A 300 14.26 13.56 -25.04
CA PRO A 300 15.41 13.78 -25.89
C PRO A 300 15.48 15.27 -26.17
N ALA A 301 16.38 15.96 -25.47
CA ALA A 301 16.65 17.36 -25.68
C ALA A 301 16.94 17.55 -27.17
N VAL A 302 16.10 18.34 -27.84
CA VAL A 302 16.31 18.71 -29.23
C VAL A 302 17.68 19.36 -29.31
N VAL A 303 18.63 18.68 -29.95
CA VAL A 303 19.96 19.22 -30.20
C VAL A 303 19.78 20.34 -31.21
N GLU A 304 19.56 21.56 -30.71
CA GLU A 304 19.72 22.77 -31.52
C GLU A 304 21.20 22.85 -31.90
N THR A 305 21.48 22.45 -33.13
CA THR A 305 22.81 22.49 -33.72
C THR A 305 23.23 23.94 -33.97
N LYS A 306 23.64 24.64 -32.92
CA LYS A 306 24.46 25.84 -33.05
C LYS A 306 25.86 25.42 -33.45
N VAL A 307 26.14 25.60 -34.74
CA VAL A 307 27.51 25.60 -35.27
C VAL A 307 28.23 26.81 -34.67
N GLU A 308 29.23 26.57 -33.85
CA GLU A 308 30.15 27.61 -33.37
C GLU A 308 31.51 27.39 -34.05
N GLU A 309 32.09 28.48 -34.55
CA GLU A 309 33.14 28.45 -35.57
C GLU A 309 34.54 28.31 -34.96
N VAL A 310 35.38 27.48 -35.58
CA VAL A 310 36.73 27.15 -35.10
C VAL A 310 37.71 28.29 -35.34
N ILE A 311 38.47 28.69 -34.32
CA ILE A 311 39.74 29.44 -34.46
C ILE A 311 40.82 28.77 -33.61
N GLU A 312 42.04 28.73 -34.15
CA GLU A 312 43.14 27.85 -33.74
C GLU A 312 43.97 28.31 -32.53
N ALA A 313 44.78 27.36 -32.05
CA ALA A 313 45.66 27.41 -30.88
C ALA A 313 46.84 28.41 -30.93
N GLN A 314 47.51 28.61 -29.78
CA GLN A 314 48.90 28.14 -29.59
C GLN A 314 49.32 28.09 -28.08
N PRO A 315 50.40 27.36 -27.70
CA PRO A 315 50.61 26.83 -26.34
C PRO A 315 51.75 27.50 -25.53
N VAL A 316 51.81 27.23 -24.21
CA VAL A 316 53.03 27.41 -23.39
C VAL A 316 53.23 26.28 -22.36
N GLU A 317 54.36 25.59 -22.56
CA GLU A 317 55.29 24.84 -21.69
C GLU A 317 55.00 24.51 -20.20
N THR A 318 55.42 23.29 -19.84
CA THR A 318 55.71 22.81 -18.47
C THR A 318 57.06 23.35 -17.98
N PRO A 319 57.36 23.32 -16.65
CA PRO A 319 58.24 22.24 -16.19
C PRO A 319 58.12 21.77 -14.72
N LYS A 320 58.33 20.46 -14.58
CA LYS A 320 59.08 19.73 -13.53
C LYS A 320 58.66 19.72 -12.04
N GLU A 321 58.69 18.48 -11.58
CA GLU A 321 58.67 17.91 -10.24
C GLU A 321 60.12 17.68 -9.75
N GLU A 322 60.41 17.90 -8.46
CA GLU A 322 61.59 17.34 -7.78
C GLU A 322 61.33 17.19 -6.27
N VAL A 323 62.13 16.35 -5.60
CA VAL A 323 61.84 15.66 -4.33
C VAL A 323 62.70 16.23 -3.19
N GLU A 324 62.23 16.22 -1.94
CA GLU A 324 63.14 15.93 -0.82
C GLU A 324 62.45 15.35 0.43
N GLU A 325 63.19 14.47 1.12
CA GLU A 325 62.79 13.61 2.23
C GLU A 325 63.72 13.91 3.42
N VAL A 326 63.20 14.17 4.63
CA VAL A 326 64.03 14.36 5.83
C VAL A 326 63.44 13.66 7.06
N VAL A 327 64.34 13.05 7.85
CA VAL A 327 64.11 12.01 8.86
C VAL A 327 64.38 12.53 10.28
N VAL A 328 63.45 12.28 11.22
CA VAL A 328 63.58 11.75 12.63
C VAL A 328 64.86 12.16 13.42
N PRO A 329 64.78 12.71 14.67
CA PRO A 329 64.58 11.83 15.85
C PRO A 329 63.85 12.32 17.13
N GLU A 330 63.20 11.31 17.77
CA GLU A 330 63.01 10.93 19.19
C GLU A 330 63.77 11.65 20.36
N PRO A 331 63.54 11.31 21.66
CA PRO A 331 62.29 10.99 22.41
C PRO A 331 62.26 11.56 23.86
N VAL A 332 61.12 11.49 24.60
CA VAL A 332 61.09 11.65 26.09
C VAL A 332 60.17 10.62 26.78
N LYS A 333 60.50 10.25 28.03
CA LYS A 333 60.09 9.04 28.77
C LYS A 333 59.20 9.28 30.01
N LYS A 334 58.49 8.22 30.44
CA LYS A 334 58.01 7.88 31.82
C LYS A 334 56.89 8.77 32.41
N ALA A 335 56.06 8.33 33.37
CA ALA A 335 56.11 7.17 34.29
C ALA A 335 54.70 6.50 34.40
N GLU A 336 54.52 5.18 34.57
CA GLU A 336 54.56 4.38 35.85
C GLU A 336 53.34 4.70 36.76
N VAL A 337 52.50 3.74 37.19
CA VAL A 337 52.68 2.90 38.41
C VAL A 337 51.53 1.85 38.55
N VAL A 338 51.89 0.54 38.67
CA VAL A 338 51.43 -0.51 39.66
C VAL A 338 49.91 -0.80 39.88
N ALA A 339 49.39 -2.02 40.16
CA ALA A 339 49.78 -3.44 39.93
C ALA A 339 48.61 -4.40 40.36
N GLU A 340 48.51 -5.59 39.73
CA GLU A 340 48.31 -6.99 40.25
C GLU A 340 47.49 -7.34 41.54
N PRO A 341 47.12 -8.65 41.81
CA PRO A 341 46.75 -9.81 40.93
C PRO A 341 45.60 -10.73 41.52
N VAL A 342 45.53 -12.04 41.14
CA VAL A 342 45.06 -13.23 41.95
C VAL A 342 43.52 -13.50 42.10
N VAL A 343 42.88 -14.71 41.95
CA VAL A 343 43.12 -16.07 41.34
C VAL A 343 41.78 -16.85 41.05
N GLU A 344 41.84 -17.93 40.24
CA GLU A 344 41.06 -19.23 40.29
C GLU A 344 39.50 -19.31 40.15
N PRO A 345 38.88 -20.50 39.93
CA PRO A 345 39.35 -21.84 39.43
C PRO A 345 38.58 -22.31 38.14
N VAL A 346 38.93 -23.31 37.30
CA VAL A 346 39.17 -24.80 37.36
C VAL A 346 37.94 -25.69 37.67
N VAL A 347 37.82 -26.85 36.94
CA VAL A 347 36.91 -28.04 37.14
C VAL A 347 35.46 -27.91 36.59
N GLU A 348 34.80 -28.81 35.84
CA GLU A 348 35.09 -30.08 35.10
C GLU A 348 33.99 -30.34 34.03
N PRO A 349 34.17 -31.24 33.03
CA PRO A 349 33.10 -31.73 32.14
C PRO A 349 32.53 -33.10 32.58
N VAL A 350 31.26 -33.39 32.25
CA VAL A 350 30.63 -34.72 32.41
C VAL A 350 29.80 -35.07 31.16
N ASP A 351 29.84 -36.33 30.77
CA ASP A 351 29.32 -36.90 29.50
C ASP A 351 28.22 -37.96 29.76
N GLU A 352 27.74 -38.60 28.68
CA GLU A 352 27.01 -39.88 28.58
C GLU A 352 25.49 -40.00 28.83
N THR A 353 24.78 -40.12 27.70
CA THR A 353 23.76 -41.15 27.32
C THR A 353 22.55 -41.52 28.22
N LYS A 354 21.35 -41.56 27.61
CA LYS A 354 20.63 -42.82 27.21
C LYS A 354 19.24 -42.61 26.58
N GLU A 355 18.96 -43.35 25.50
CA GLU A 355 17.60 -43.83 25.15
C GLU A 355 17.33 -45.16 25.92
N PRO A 356 16.07 -45.61 26.07
CA PRO A 356 15.51 -46.51 25.03
C PRO A 356 13.98 -46.42 24.75
N GLU A 357 13.67 -46.77 23.51
CA GLU A 357 12.51 -47.46 22.91
C GLU A 357 11.20 -47.85 23.66
N LEU A 358 10.10 -47.78 22.86
CA LEU A 358 8.94 -48.69 22.72
C LEU A 358 7.90 -48.87 23.86
N GLU A 359 6.61 -48.59 23.56
CA GLU A 359 5.63 -49.62 23.15
C GLU A 359 4.28 -48.99 22.70
N ALA A 360 3.44 -49.78 22.03
CA ALA A 360 2.15 -49.34 21.47
C ALA A 360 1.01 -50.32 21.79
N THR A 361 -0.12 -49.82 22.30
CA THR A 361 -1.42 -50.54 22.36
C THR A 361 -2.57 -49.55 22.16
N VAL A 362 -3.29 -49.67 21.03
CA VAL A 362 -4.65 -50.25 20.89
C VAL A 362 -5.78 -49.29 21.28
N ALA A 363 -6.74 -49.15 20.37
CA ALA A 363 -7.91 -48.29 20.50
C ALA A 363 -9.07 -49.01 21.21
N GLU A 364 -9.89 -48.25 21.93
CA GLU A 364 -11.24 -48.63 22.32
C GLU A 364 -12.19 -47.43 22.17
N GLU A 365 -13.48 -47.71 21.99
CA GLU A 365 -14.46 -46.80 21.39
C GLU A 365 -14.97 -45.65 22.31
N PRO A 366 -15.51 -44.54 21.74
CA PRO A 366 -15.79 -43.34 22.50
C PRO A 366 -17.04 -43.44 23.38
N ILE A 367 -16.82 -43.46 24.70
CA ILE A 367 -17.86 -43.14 25.69
C ILE A 367 -18.15 -41.64 25.62
N ILE A 368 -19.36 -41.26 25.23
CA ILE A 368 -19.84 -39.87 25.22
C ILE A 368 -20.06 -39.40 26.67
N PRO A 369 -19.28 -38.44 27.21
CA PRO A 369 -19.58 -37.82 28.48
C PRO A 369 -20.58 -36.70 28.25
N VAL A 370 -21.77 -36.81 28.86
CA VAL A 370 -22.76 -35.73 28.89
C VAL A 370 -22.12 -34.50 29.54
N VAL A 371 -21.84 -33.46 28.75
CA VAL A 371 -21.25 -32.21 29.25
C VAL A 371 -22.25 -31.52 30.18
N PRO A 372 -21.95 -31.35 31.49
CA PRO A 372 -22.77 -30.53 32.37
C PRO A 372 -22.64 -29.07 31.93
N GLN A 373 -23.74 -28.34 31.90
CA GLN A 373 -23.71 -26.91 31.58
C GLN A 373 -22.89 -26.14 32.62
N VAL A 374 -21.66 -25.78 32.27
CA VAL A 374 -20.80 -24.93 33.09
C VAL A 374 -21.38 -23.52 33.06
N LYS A 375 -21.91 -23.08 34.20
CA LYS A 375 -22.34 -21.69 34.39
C LYS A 375 -21.18 -20.75 34.07
N PRO A 376 -21.41 -19.60 33.41
CA PRO A 376 -20.35 -18.64 33.16
C PRO A 376 -19.73 -18.23 34.50
N LYS A 377 -18.42 -18.38 34.60
CA LYS A 377 -17.65 -17.99 35.77
C LYS A 377 -17.51 -16.48 35.71
N GLU A 378 -18.13 -15.76 36.65
CA GLU A 378 -18.04 -14.31 36.73
C GLU A 378 -16.57 -13.91 36.86
N GLU A 379 -16.08 -13.12 35.90
CA GLU A 379 -14.74 -12.52 36.01
C GLU A 379 -14.74 -11.52 37.18
N PRO A 380 -13.68 -11.48 38.00
CA PRO A 380 -13.63 -10.58 39.14
C PRO A 380 -13.67 -9.12 38.66
N TYR A 381 -14.68 -8.39 39.12
CA TYR A 381 -14.88 -6.97 38.88
C TYR A 381 -13.54 -6.22 39.05
N ARG A 382 -13.01 -5.68 37.95
CA ARG A 382 -11.84 -4.79 38.01
C ARG A 382 -12.23 -3.62 38.92
N LYS A 383 -11.51 -3.42 40.02
CA LYS A 383 -11.64 -2.20 40.83
C LYS A 383 -11.50 -1.01 39.89
N ALA A 384 -12.39 -0.03 40.03
CA ALA A 384 -12.21 1.26 39.38
C ALA A 384 -10.85 1.81 39.80
N GLU A 385 -10.06 2.22 38.81
CA GLU A 385 -8.78 2.89 39.06
C GLU A 385 -9.07 4.16 39.87
N GLU A 386 -8.30 4.37 40.93
CA GLU A 386 -8.43 5.55 41.79
C GLU A 386 -8.22 6.82 40.95
N PRO A 387 -8.99 7.90 41.16
CA PRO A 387 -8.85 9.10 40.37
C PRO A 387 -7.42 9.65 40.52
N LEU A 388 -6.76 9.97 39.40
CA LEU A 388 -5.49 10.68 39.46
C LEU A 388 -5.72 12.02 40.18
N ASP A 389 -5.15 12.16 41.37
CA ASP A 389 -5.06 13.41 42.12
C ASP A 389 -4.07 14.35 41.43
N PHE A 390 -4.53 14.98 40.35
CA PHE A 390 -3.86 16.14 39.77
C PHE A 390 -3.74 17.22 40.84
N THR A 391 -2.56 17.83 40.95
CA THR A 391 -2.37 19.00 41.81
C THR A 391 -3.22 20.16 41.32
N ASP A 392 -3.60 21.08 42.21
CA ASP A 392 -4.52 22.17 41.83
C ASP A 392 -3.90 23.13 40.80
N GLU A 393 -2.56 23.20 40.73
CA GLU A 393 -1.83 23.91 39.67
C GLU A 393 -1.95 23.22 38.31
N GLU A 394 -1.89 21.88 38.26
CA GLU A 394 -2.09 21.10 37.03
C GLU A 394 -3.52 21.19 36.51
N LYS A 395 -4.52 21.17 37.41
CA LYS A 395 -5.94 21.38 37.06
C LYS A 395 -6.14 22.75 36.41
N ALA A 396 -5.57 23.81 37.00
CA ALA A 396 -5.64 25.17 36.43
C ALA A 396 -5.00 25.26 35.04
N LEU A 397 -3.84 24.60 34.83
CA LEU A 397 -3.17 24.54 33.52
C LEU A 397 -3.95 23.70 32.49
N LEU A 398 -4.65 22.64 32.91
CA LEU A 398 -5.56 21.89 32.03
C LEU A 398 -6.76 22.76 31.62
N ASP A 399 -7.41 23.42 32.57
CA ASP A 399 -8.57 24.28 32.31
C ASP A 399 -8.21 25.48 31.41
N GLU A 400 -7.00 26.05 31.54
CA GLU A 400 -6.54 27.08 30.62
C GLU A 400 -6.36 26.51 29.20
N LYS A 401 -5.71 25.34 29.05
CA LYS A 401 -5.55 24.66 27.75
C LYS A 401 -6.91 24.30 27.12
N ILE A 402 -7.85 23.79 27.90
CA ILE A 402 -9.21 23.46 27.45
C ILE A 402 -9.91 24.74 26.96
N ASN A 403 -9.85 25.84 27.72
CA ASN A 403 -10.40 27.13 27.30
C ASN A 403 -9.75 27.67 26.02
N GLN A 404 -8.42 27.54 25.85
CA GLN A 404 -7.74 27.92 24.61
C GLN A 404 -8.19 27.07 23.41
N ILE A 405 -8.42 25.76 23.60
CA ILE A 405 -8.95 24.85 22.56
C ILE A 405 -10.39 25.23 22.18
N ILE A 406 -11.27 25.45 23.16
CA ILE A 406 -12.66 25.89 22.94
C ILE A 406 -12.70 27.23 22.19
N LYS A 407 -11.84 28.18 22.56
CA LYS A 407 -11.74 29.51 21.91
C LYS A 407 -11.24 29.40 20.46
N LYS A 408 -10.27 28.52 20.18
CA LYS A 408 -9.82 28.20 18.80
C LYS A 408 -10.93 27.53 17.98
N TYR A 409 -11.66 26.57 18.58
CA TYR A 409 -12.76 25.85 17.93
C TYR A 409 -13.90 26.79 17.54
N ASN A 410 -14.38 27.62 18.48
CA ASN A 410 -15.46 28.58 18.23
C ASN A 410 -15.06 29.62 17.16
N LYS A 411 -13.82 30.12 17.16
CA LYS A 411 -13.33 31.02 16.10
C LYS A 411 -13.32 30.36 14.72
N LYS A 412 -12.96 29.07 14.62
CA LYS A 412 -13.01 28.29 13.36
C LYS A 412 -14.46 28.04 12.92
N ARG A 413 -15.38 27.76 13.86
CA ARG A 413 -16.82 27.55 13.61
C ARG A 413 -17.51 28.80 13.08
N HIS A 414 -17.30 29.96 13.71
CA HIS A 414 -17.87 31.24 13.24
C HIS A 414 -17.35 31.63 11.84
N ARG A 415 -16.07 31.38 11.54
CA ARG A 415 -15.51 31.64 10.20
C ARG A 415 -16.18 30.78 9.13
N LYS A 416 -16.45 29.50 9.40
CA LYS A 416 -17.21 28.63 8.47
C LYS A 416 -18.64 29.13 8.26
N LEU A 417 -19.36 29.44 9.35
CA LEU A 417 -20.74 29.95 9.31
C LEU A 417 -20.86 31.25 8.48
N PHE A 418 -19.93 32.18 8.66
CA PHE A 418 -19.87 33.42 7.89
C PHE A 418 -19.74 33.13 6.38
N TRP A 419 -18.79 32.30 5.98
CA TRP A 419 -18.60 31.95 4.56
C TRP A 419 -19.81 31.22 3.95
N THR A 420 -20.47 30.33 4.69
CA THR A 420 -21.70 29.69 4.20
C THR A 420 -22.85 30.67 3.99
N ILE A 421 -23.00 31.68 4.86
CA ILE A 421 -24.02 32.72 4.71
C ILE A 421 -23.71 33.63 3.52
N VAL A 422 -22.44 34.02 3.34
CA VAL A 422 -22.00 34.81 2.18
C VAL A 422 -22.26 34.06 0.87
N LEU A 423 -21.92 32.77 0.81
CA LEU A 423 -22.07 31.97 -0.41
C LEU A 423 -23.56 31.72 -0.75
N LEU A 424 -24.41 31.45 0.24
CA LEU A 424 -25.87 31.37 0.06
C LEU A 424 -26.49 32.70 -0.40
N SER A 425 -26.04 33.82 0.16
CA SER A 425 -26.49 35.16 -0.27
C SER A 425 -26.13 35.43 -1.73
N LEU A 426 -24.89 35.13 -2.12
CA LEU A 426 -24.38 35.33 -3.48
C LEU A 426 -25.13 34.44 -4.48
N LEU A 427 -25.37 33.17 -4.14
CA LEU A 427 -26.20 32.26 -4.94
C LEU A 427 -27.64 32.77 -5.10
N GLY A 428 -28.23 33.34 -4.04
CA GLY A 428 -29.56 33.97 -4.09
C GLY A 428 -29.62 35.16 -5.05
N VAL A 429 -28.59 36.02 -5.05
CA VAL A 429 -28.49 37.16 -6.00
C VAL A 429 -28.34 36.66 -7.45
N VAL A 430 -27.54 35.62 -7.68
CA VAL A 430 -27.40 35.01 -9.02
C VAL A 430 -28.74 34.43 -9.49
N LEU A 431 -29.44 33.67 -8.66
CA LEU A 431 -30.75 33.09 -9.01
C LEU A 431 -31.80 34.16 -9.32
N LEU A 432 -31.86 35.22 -8.53
CA LEU A 432 -32.74 36.38 -8.80
C LEU A 432 -32.37 37.09 -10.10
N GLY A 433 -31.06 37.25 -10.38
CA GLY A 433 -30.56 37.80 -11.63
C GLY A 433 -30.96 36.95 -12.84
N THR A 434 -30.74 35.63 -12.80
CA THR A 434 -31.14 34.71 -13.88
C THR A 434 -32.65 34.65 -14.05
N GLY A 435 -33.42 34.69 -12.95
CA GLY A 435 -34.87 34.72 -12.98
C GLY A 435 -35.41 36.01 -13.62
N TYR A 436 -34.81 37.16 -13.30
CA TYR A 436 -35.13 38.44 -13.94
C TYR A 436 -34.77 38.44 -15.43
N ILE A 437 -33.62 37.91 -15.81
CA ILE A 437 -33.19 37.78 -17.21
C ILE A 437 -34.18 36.91 -18.00
N ALA A 438 -34.56 35.74 -17.47
CA ALA A 438 -35.55 34.87 -18.10
C ALA A 438 -36.93 35.55 -18.21
N LEU A 439 -37.41 36.18 -17.15
CA LEU A 439 -38.69 36.89 -17.16
C LEU A 439 -38.69 38.04 -18.18
N TYR A 440 -37.60 38.80 -18.25
CA TYR A 440 -37.43 39.87 -19.24
C TYR A 440 -37.45 39.32 -20.67
N TYR A 441 -36.65 38.29 -20.94
CA TYR A 441 -36.49 37.68 -22.26
C TYR A 441 -37.73 36.95 -22.78
N PHE A 442 -38.57 36.38 -21.90
CA PHE A 442 -39.79 35.66 -22.31
C PHE A 442 -41.08 36.49 -22.25
N TYR A 443 -41.19 37.46 -21.33
CA TYR A 443 -42.46 38.16 -21.07
C TYR A 443 -42.44 39.67 -21.28
N ILE A 444 -41.30 40.35 -21.06
CA ILE A 444 -41.23 41.82 -21.14
C ILE A 444 -40.83 42.27 -22.55
N ASN A 445 -39.79 41.65 -23.12
CA ASN A 445 -39.24 42.06 -24.42
C ASN A 445 -38.69 40.82 -25.17
N PRO A 446 -39.55 40.07 -25.89
CA PRO A 446 -39.20 38.77 -26.44
C PRO A 446 -38.02 38.84 -27.41
N GLY A 447 -36.97 38.06 -27.13
CA GLY A 447 -35.77 37.99 -27.95
C GLY A 447 -34.67 38.99 -27.60
N VAL A 448 -34.86 39.86 -26.61
CA VAL A 448 -33.86 40.85 -26.17
C VAL A 448 -33.49 40.62 -24.70
N LEU A 449 -32.20 40.44 -24.40
CA LEU A 449 -31.71 40.35 -23.03
C LEU A 449 -31.67 41.75 -22.37
N PRO A 450 -31.92 41.85 -21.06
CA PRO A 450 -31.78 43.13 -20.35
C PRO A 450 -30.32 43.59 -20.34
N PHE A 451 -30.12 44.90 -20.14
CA PHE A 451 -28.80 45.56 -20.11
C PHE A 451 -28.00 45.52 -21.43
N GLY A 452 -28.64 45.19 -22.56
CA GLY A 452 -27.99 45.21 -23.88
C GLY A 452 -26.97 44.08 -24.09
N LEU A 453 -27.07 43.00 -23.30
CA LEU A 453 -26.23 41.81 -23.46
C LEU A 453 -26.53 41.14 -24.81
N PRO A 454 -25.52 40.80 -25.62
CA PRO A 454 -25.73 40.08 -26.87
C PRO A 454 -26.26 38.68 -26.58
N VAL A 455 -27.26 38.23 -27.34
CA VAL A 455 -27.74 36.85 -27.27
C VAL A 455 -26.72 35.96 -27.98
N LEU A 456 -25.89 35.27 -27.20
CA LEU A 456 -25.02 34.21 -27.68
C LEU A 456 -25.88 32.98 -27.99
N TRP A 457 -26.16 32.78 -29.28
CA TRP A 457 -26.76 31.56 -29.85
C TRP A 457 -25.68 30.54 -30.19
#